data_AF-A0A8T4WNX8-F1
#
_entry.id   AF-A0A8T4WNX8-F1
#
_cell.length_a   1.000
_cell.length_b   1.000
_cell.length_c   1.000
_cell.angle_alpha   90.00
_cell.angle_beta   90.00
_cell.angle_gamma   90.00
#
_symmetry.space_group_name_H-M   'P 1'
#
loop_
_entity.id
_entity.type
_entity.pdbx_description
1 polymer ?
#
loop_
_entity_poly.entity_id
_entity_poly.type
_entity_poly.pdbx_seq_one_letter_code
_entity_poly.pdbx_strand_id
1 'polypeptide(L)'
;MNIEAWKKSLESMKSSLLLNFRARSLILQETALDQARNEGKDVQFVGWHENEGRRRIQDIKEIIDDALAQIDESDYKSAARVYHDTLQDVARLTRWTKLLEETAKHSGS
;
A
#
# COMPACT_ATOMS: atom_id res chain seq x y z
N MET A 1 -17.38 -18.30 -10.51
CA MET A 1 -16.93 -16.90 -10.35
C MET A 1 -16.16 -16.56 -11.62
N ASN A 2 -16.41 -15.44 -12.29
CA ASN A 2 -15.75 -15.12 -13.58
C ASN A 2 -14.31 -14.63 -13.32
N ILE A 3 -13.33 -15.04 -14.14
CA ILE A 3 -11.93 -14.53 -14.11
C ILE A 3 -11.93 -12.99 -14.13
N GLU A 4 -12.84 -12.41 -14.90
CA GLU A 4 -13.02 -10.96 -14.99
C GLU A 4 -13.37 -10.30 -13.63
N ALA A 5 -14.07 -11.00 -12.75
CA ALA A 5 -14.37 -10.50 -11.42
C ALA A 5 -13.11 -10.46 -10.53
N TRP A 6 -12.18 -11.41 -10.71
CA TRP A 6 -10.90 -11.42 -9.99
C TRP A 6 -10.00 -10.29 -10.44
N LYS A 7 -9.90 -10.06 -11.75
CA LYS A 7 -9.15 -8.94 -12.31
C LYS A 7 -9.65 -7.60 -11.78
N LYS A 8 -10.97 -7.35 -11.85
CA LYS A 8 -11.58 -6.13 -11.31
C LYS A 8 -11.35 -5.97 -9.81
N SER A 9 -11.38 -7.06 -9.06
CA SER A 9 -11.10 -7.06 -7.61
C SER A 9 -9.65 -6.62 -7.34
N LEU A 10 -8.67 -7.19 -8.07
CA LEU A 10 -7.26 -6.82 -7.96
C LEU A 10 -7.00 -5.36 -8.39
N GLU A 11 -7.59 -4.91 -9.49
CA GLU A 11 -7.47 -3.52 -9.97
C GLU A 11 -8.05 -2.51 -8.98
N SER A 12 -9.22 -2.83 -8.41
CA SER A 12 -9.86 -2.01 -7.37
C SER A 12 -9.00 -1.93 -6.11
N MET A 13 -8.41 -3.06 -5.70
CA MET A 13 -7.49 -3.12 -4.56
C MET A 13 -6.25 -2.26 -4.78
N LYS A 14 -5.60 -2.38 -5.95
CA LYS A 14 -4.45 -1.57 -6.35
C LYS A 14 -4.78 -0.08 -6.28
N SER A 15 -5.91 0.32 -6.87
CA SER A 15 -6.36 1.72 -6.89
C SER A 15 -6.63 2.24 -5.47
N SER A 16 -7.30 1.44 -4.64
CA SER A 16 -7.64 1.80 -3.26
C SER A 16 -6.39 1.97 -2.39
N LEU A 17 -5.39 1.10 -2.55
CA LEU A 17 -4.12 1.20 -1.80
C LEU A 17 -3.36 2.47 -2.17
N LEU A 18 -3.25 2.77 -3.47
CA LEU A 18 -2.58 3.97 -3.95
C LEU A 18 -3.26 5.26 -3.48
N LEU A 19 -4.61 5.30 -3.56
CA LEU A 19 -5.38 6.45 -3.10
C LEU A 19 -5.23 6.68 -1.59
N ASN A 20 -5.36 5.62 -0.79
CA ASN A 20 -5.21 5.71 0.66
C ASN A 20 -3.82 6.17 1.07
N PHE A 21 -2.76 5.67 0.41
CA PHE A 21 -1.40 6.10 0.69
C PHE A 21 -1.20 7.58 0.39
N ARG A 22 -1.66 8.05 -0.77
CA ARG A 22 -1.58 9.47 -1.15
C ARG A 22 -2.34 10.36 -0.17
N ALA A 23 -3.56 9.99 0.19
CA ALA A 23 -4.37 10.73 1.14
C ALA A 23 -3.70 10.83 2.53
N ARG A 24 -3.18 9.71 3.05
CA ARG A 24 -2.46 9.71 4.34
C ARG A 24 -1.18 10.55 4.29
N SER A 25 -0.42 10.45 3.20
CA SER A 25 0.81 11.23 3.04
C SER A 25 0.49 12.73 3.02
N LEU A 26 -0.56 13.14 2.30
CA LEU A 26 -1.02 14.53 2.27
C LEU A 26 -1.43 15.02 3.66
N ILE A 27 -2.23 14.25 4.40
CA ILE A 27 -2.65 14.60 5.76
C ILE A 27 -1.44 14.77 6.69
N LEU A 28 -0.44 13.89 6.59
CA LEU A 28 0.78 13.99 7.39
C LEU A 28 1.57 15.26 7.06
N GLN A 29 1.69 15.61 5.78
CA GLN A 29 2.34 16.84 5.33
C GLN A 29 1.60 18.09 5.81
N GLU A 30 0.28 18.14 5.65
CA GLU A 30 -0.56 19.25 6.13
C GLU A 30 -0.42 19.42 7.64
N THR A 31 -0.48 18.32 8.41
CA THR A 31 -0.32 18.34 9.86
C THR A 31 1.05 18.86 10.27
N ALA A 32 2.12 18.43 9.59
CA ALA A 32 3.48 18.88 9.87
C ALA A 32 3.66 20.38 9.56
N LEU A 33 3.08 20.86 8.46
CA LEU A 33 3.09 22.27 8.08
C LEU A 33 2.32 23.13 9.09
N ASP A 34 1.14 22.69 9.53
CA ASP A 34 0.35 23.40 10.54
C ASP A 34 1.08 23.46 11.89
N GLN A 35 1.73 22.38 12.31
CA GLN A 35 2.55 22.36 13.52
C GLN A 35 3.72 23.34 13.43
N ALA A 36 4.43 23.36 12.31
CA ALA A 36 5.52 24.31 12.11
C ALA A 36 5.05 25.76 12.10
N ARG A 37 3.91 26.02 11.44
CA ARG A 37 3.33 27.36 11.35
C ARG A 37 2.81 27.88 12.69
N ASN A 38 2.15 27.03 13.48
CA ASN A 38 1.47 27.45 14.72
C ASN A 38 2.35 27.32 15.96
N GLU A 39 3.28 26.37 15.99
CA GLU A 39 4.08 26.05 17.17
C GLU A 39 5.56 26.42 17.02
N GLY A 40 5.96 26.95 15.85
CA GLY A 40 7.35 27.33 15.58
C GLY A 40 8.32 26.14 15.57
N LYS A 41 7.81 24.92 15.39
CA LYS A 41 8.61 23.70 15.33
C LYS A 41 9.28 23.58 13.97
N ASP A 42 10.52 23.10 13.94
CA ASP A 42 11.18 22.72 12.69
C ASP A 42 10.40 21.60 12.02
N VAL A 43 10.07 21.79 10.73
CA VAL A 43 9.45 20.74 9.91
C VAL A 43 10.50 19.64 9.73
N GLN A 44 10.47 18.60 10.55
CA GLN A 44 11.17 17.37 10.21
C GLN A 44 10.51 16.77 8.99
N PHE A 45 11.16 16.94 7.84
CA PHE A 45 10.71 16.36 6.59
C PHE A 45 10.63 14.85 6.76
N VAL A 46 9.43 14.29 6.67
CA VAL A 46 9.10 12.87 6.92
C VAL A 46 9.63 11.96 5.79
N GLY A 47 10.63 12.42 5.03
CA GLY A 47 11.08 11.84 3.78
C GLY A 47 11.53 10.38 3.88
N TRP A 48 12.01 9.94 5.05
CA TRP A 48 12.32 8.52 5.26
C TRP A 48 11.05 7.64 5.29
N HIS A 49 10.03 8.07 6.02
CA HIS A 49 8.74 7.37 6.10
C HIS A 49 7.97 7.42 4.77
N GLU A 50 8.09 8.54 4.03
CA GLU A 50 7.51 8.67 2.69
C GLU A 50 8.23 7.80 1.66
N ASN A 51 9.56 7.74 1.67
CA ASN A 51 10.31 6.93 0.71
C ASN A 51 10.08 5.44 0.93
N GLU A 52 10.12 5.00 2.19
CA GLU A 52 9.90 3.61 2.55
C GLU A 52 8.43 3.20 2.35
N GLY A 53 7.48 4.08 2.72
CA GLY A 53 6.06 3.87 2.46
C GLY A 53 5.73 3.81 0.96
N ARG A 54 6.34 4.70 0.16
CA ARG A 54 6.20 4.72 -1.30
C ARG A 54 6.77 3.46 -1.92
N ARG A 55 7.94 3.00 -1.46
CA ARG A 55 8.56 1.75 -1.93
C ARG A 55 7.66 0.56 -1.68
N ARG A 56 7.13 0.40 -0.47
CA ARG A 56 6.22 -0.71 -0.14
C ARG A 56 4.93 -0.71 -0.95
N ILE A 57 4.35 0.47 -1.17
CA ILE A 57 3.17 0.62 -2.04
C ILE A 57 3.49 0.25 -3.48
N GLN A 58 4.68 0.61 -3.95
CA GLN A 58 5.16 0.22 -5.28
C GLN A 58 5.36 -1.30 -5.38
N ASP A 59 5.95 -1.94 -4.36
CA ASP A 59 6.12 -3.39 -4.32
C ASP A 59 4.76 -4.12 -4.39
N ILE A 60 3.77 -3.65 -3.62
CA ILE A 60 2.40 -4.22 -3.66
C ILE A 60 1.75 -4.00 -5.03
N LYS A 61 1.96 -2.83 -5.64
CA LYS A 61 1.45 -2.53 -6.99
C LYS A 61 2.03 -3.50 -8.01
N GLU A 62 3.34 -3.76 -7.96
CA GLU A 62 4.04 -4.68 -8.86
C GLU A 62 3.54 -6.12 -8.70
N ILE A 63 3.36 -6.60 -7.47
CA ILE A 63 2.76 -7.92 -7.20
C ILE A 63 1.37 -8.05 -7.85
N ILE A 64 0.53 -7.02 -7.74
CA ILE A 64 -0.80 -7.03 -8.34
C ILE A 64 -0.73 -6.97 -9.87
N ASP A 65 0.16 -6.15 -10.44
CA ASP A 65 0.33 -6.05 -11.89
C ASP A 65 0.83 -7.38 -12.49
N ASP A 66 1.80 -8.03 -11.85
CA ASP A 66 2.31 -9.34 -12.25
C ASP A 66 1.23 -10.43 -12.16
N ALA A 67 0.40 -10.39 -11.11
CA ALA A 67 -0.71 -11.32 -10.96
C ALA A 67 -1.78 -11.15 -12.06
N LEU A 68 -2.08 -9.90 -12.44
CA LEU A 68 -3.01 -9.61 -13.53
C LEU A 68 -2.48 -10.17 -14.86
N ALA A 69 -1.19 -9.99 -15.16
CA ALA A 69 -0.56 -10.54 -16.35
C ALA A 69 -0.61 -12.09 -16.36
N GLN A 70 -0.29 -12.72 -15.23
CA GLN A 70 -0.37 -14.19 -15.12
C GLN A 70 -1.79 -14.73 -15.26
N ILE A 71 -2.80 -14.02 -14.74
CA ILE A 71 -4.21 -14.41 -14.87
C ILE A 71 -4.65 -14.39 -16.35
N ASP A 72 -4.17 -13.41 -17.14
CA ASP A 72 -4.53 -13.27 -18.55
C ASP A 72 -4.04 -14.43 -19.43
N GLU A 73 -2.94 -15.07 -19.04
CA GLU A 73 -2.34 -16.21 -19.75
C GLU A 73 -2.74 -17.57 -19.15
N SER A 74 -3.54 -17.58 -18.08
CA SER A 74 -3.83 -18.78 -17.29
C SER A 74 -5.17 -19.44 -17.63
N ASP A 75 -5.24 -20.75 -17.44
CA ASP A 75 -6.52 -21.45 -17.32
C ASP A 75 -7.25 -21.07 -16.02
N TYR A 76 -8.53 -21.41 -15.92
CA TYR A 76 -9.35 -21.03 -14.76
C TYR A 76 -8.76 -21.46 -13.41
N LYS A 77 -8.19 -22.68 -13.34
CA LYS A 77 -7.66 -23.23 -12.10
C LYS A 77 -6.39 -22.50 -11.67
N SER A 78 -5.53 -22.20 -12.63
CA SER A 78 -4.28 -21.48 -12.41
C SER A 78 -4.57 -20.02 -12.06
N ALA A 79 -5.49 -19.36 -12.76
CA ALA A 79 -5.94 -18.01 -12.45
C ALA A 79 -6.54 -17.90 -11.03
N ALA A 80 -7.32 -18.90 -10.60
CA ALA A 80 -7.86 -18.94 -9.24
C ALA A 80 -6.77 -19.00 -8.18
N ARG A 81 -5.71 -19.78 -8.43
CA ARG A 81 -4.56 -19.90 -7.55
C ARG A 81 -3.76 -18.61 -7.50
N VAL A 82 -3.41 -18.03 -8.66
CA VAL A 82 -2.71 -16.74 -8.75
C VAL A 82 -3.48 -15.66 -7.98
N TYR A 83 -4.79 -15.57 -8.19
CA TYR A 83 -5.64 -14.62 -7.45
C TYR A 83 -5.56 -14.83 -5.94
N HIS A 84 -5.73 -16.07 -5.47
CA HIS A 84 -5.68 -16.39 -4.05
C HIS A 84 -4.32 -16.08 -3.41
N ASP A 85 -3.23 -16.49 -4.07
CA ASP A 85 -1.87 -16.30 -3.56
C ASP A 85 -1.54 -14.79 -3.51
N THR A 86 -1.98 -14.02 -4.52
CA THR A 86 -1.88 -12.55 -4.53
C THR A 86 -2.60 -11.91 -3.34
N LEU A 87 -3.81 -12.36 -3.00
CA LEU A 87 -4.53 -11.85 -1.83
C LEU A 87 -3.77 -12.10 -0.52
N GLN A 88 -3.12 -13.26 -0.40
CA GLN A 88 -2.32 -13.59 0.78
C GLN A 88 -1.09 -12.70 0.89
N ASP A 89 -0.38 -12.46 -0.22
CA ASP A 89 0.81 -11.61 -0.24
C ASP A 89 0.47 -10.17 0.11
N VAL A 90 -0.59 -9.61 -0.49
CA VAL A 90 -1.07 -8.26 -0.15
C VAL A 90 -1.48 -8.18 1.33
N ALA A 91 -2.19 -9.18 1.85
CA ALA A 91 -2.57 -9.22 3.27
C ALA A 91 -1.34 -9.30 4.19
N ARG A 92 -0.29 -10.02 3.79
CA ARG A 92 0.95 -10.14 4.57
C ARG A 92 1.71 -8.82 4.60
N LEU A 93 1.87 -8.17 3.45
CA LEU A 93 2.58 -6.89 3.33
C LEU A 93 1.86 -5.75 4.06
N THR A 94 0.53 -5.70 3.97
CA THR A 94 -0.28 -4.72 4.70
C THR A 94 -0.20 -4.92 6.21
N ARG A 95 -0.21 -6.17 6.71
CA ARG A 95 0.00 -6.45 8.15
C ARG A 95 1.39 -6.05 8.62
N TRP A 96 2.43 -6.37 7.88
CA TRP A 96 3.80 -5.95 8.21
C TRP A 96 3.93 -4.44 8.26
N THR A 97 3.34 -3.73 7.31
CA THR A 97 3.33 -2.27 7.29
C THR A 97 2.68 -1.71 8.55
N LYS A 98 1.52 -2.24 8.95
CA LYS A 98 0.84 -1.84 10.18
C LYS A 98 1.70 -2.06 11.43
N LEU A 99 2.36 -3.22 11.55
CA LEU A 99 3.26 -3.51 12.67
C LEU A 99 4.45 -2.55 12.72
N LEU A 100 5.04 -2.23 11.56
CA LEU A 100 6.16 -1.28 11.47
C LEU A 100 5.72 0.14 11.85
N GLU A 101 4.52 0.57 11.41
CA GLU A 101 3.95 1.85 11.82
C GLU A 101 3.64 1.92 13.32
N GLU A 102 3.12 0.83 13.91
CA GLU A 102 2.83 0.76 15.34
C GLU A 102 4.12 0.78 16.17
N THR A 103 5.13 -0.02 15.80
CA THR A 103 6.43 -0.04 16.50
C THR A 103 7.12 1.31 16.44
N ALA A 104 7.14 1.98 15.28
CA ALA A 104 7.73 3.32 15.13
C ALA A 104 7.11 4.36 16.08
N LYS A 105 5.79 4.30 16.31
CA LYS A 105 5.09 5.18 17.25
C LYS A 105 5.48 4.93 18.71
N HIS A 106 5.85 3.70 19.07
CA HIS A 106 6.23 3.34 20.45
C HIS A 106 7.72 3.56 20.74
N SER A 107 8.58 3.59 19.72
CA SER A 107 10.01 3.88 19.88
C SER A 107 10.35 5.37 19.90
N GLY A 108 9.36 6.26 19.74
CA GLY A 108 9.51 7.72 19.80
C GLY A 108 9.08 8.38 21.12
N SER A 109 8.84 7.60 22.18
CA SER A 109 8.49 8.09 23.53
C SER A 109 9.65 8.02 24.51
#